data_AF-A0A2W5TYW8-F1
#
_entry.id   AF-A0A2W5TYW8-F1
#
_cell.length_a   1.000
_cell.length_b   1.000
_cell.length_c   1.000
_cell.angle_alpha   90.00
_cell.angle_beta   90.00
_cell.angle_gamma   90.00
#
_symmetry.space_group_name_H-M   'P 1'
#
loop_
_entity.id
_entity.type
_entity.pdbx_description
1 polymer ?
#
loop_
_entity_poly.entity_id
_entity_poly.type
_entity_poly.pdbx_seq_one_letter_code
_entity_poly.pdbx_strand_id
1 'polypeptide(L)'
;MTTSRAVALLFFFSLAGCARSALNGQCPNGYTAVDGGTCVCQTDEGCPAGFSCEDAVCICRGDACCPSGYEYSAESEACVCRDSECCPRSHRWLADERRCVCADENCCPGGYQFDADAGACTCADDGCCPLGFEWTEATDGGVSRCTCASDDCCPLEYRYDARSGDCVCARTECCPANHVYDPALAACVCQGDSCCPPGFRRGPDNRCVCIDNSSCAANQVCDATSGACKCVNNAGCPADNFCNALGYCQSFAACTSNLDCPAGTFCDSTTTKCIPTGPCTLDEHCAFNDICSTATLQCRPGCRDDGDCAPKNACVSGQCRFFCRNNDFCPVNQFCDTTSGTCAARPGRRDCMTCSTGLECGNAASCLTFVTEGQTQSFCGLDCQEDADCPSGFDCGGVIFGCGGGGAGCPAPPNGGTATCQAFTVENEDGPQFFCSGANGLPIEYKRSCAPKSGSCPASAAP
;
A
#
# COMPACT_ATOMS: atom_id res chain seq x y z
N MET A 1 11.58 -39.20 13.42
CA MET A 1 11.50 -40.66 13.60
C MET A 1 12.70 -41.15 14.40
N THR A 2 12.68 -40.86 15.69
CA THR A 2 13.47 -41.53 16.70
C THR A 2 12.44 -42.16 17.61
N THR A 3 12.37 -43.48 17.56
CA THR A 3 11.50 -44.29 18.40
C THR A 3 11.72 -43.89 19.86
N SER A 4 10.79 -43.12 20.44
CA SER A 4 10.68 -42.99 21.88
C SER A 4 10.49 -44.40 22.41
N ARG A 5 11.58 -44.91 22.98
CA ARG A 5 11.59 -46.16 23.71
C ARG A 5 10.51 -46.02 24.77
N ALA A 6 9.40 -46.72 24.58
CA ALA A 6 8.51 -47.05 25.67
C ALA A 6 9.42 -47.71 26.72
N VAL A 7 9.69 -46.98 27.79
CA VAL A 7 10.23 -47.57 29.01
C VAL A 7 9.13 -48.51 29.44
N ALA A 8 9.23 -49.76 29.00
CA ALA A 8 8.57 -50.86 29.67
C ALA A 8 9.06 -50.75 31.10
N LEU A 9 8.22 -50.19 31.96
CA LEU A 9 8.23 -50.50 33.37
C LEU A 9 8.00 -52.01 33.43
N LEU A 10 9.08 -52.75 33.24
CA LEU A 10 9.30 -54.05 33.80
C LEU A 10 9.12 -53.83 35.30
N PHE A 11 7.87 -53.85 35.74
CA PHE A 11 7.57 -54.54 36.96
C PHE A 11 8.08 -55.96 36.71
N PHE A 12 9.37 -56.15 36.99
CA PHE A 12 9.79 -57.34 37.69
C PHE A 12 8.86 -57.39 38.90
N PHE A 13 7.71 -58.04 38.72
CA PHE A 13 7.25 -58.93 39.76
C PHE A 13 8.45 -59.84 39.95
N SER A 14 9.29 -59.44 40.90
CA SER A 14 10.31 -60.26 41.51
C SER A 14 9.72 -61.63 41.55
N LEU A 15 10.37 -62.59 40.88
CA LEU A 15 10.16 -64.02 41.07
C LEU A 15 9.75 -64.20 42.52
N ALA A 16 8.45 -64.34 42.75
CA ALA A 16 7.93 -64.62 44.07
C ALA A 16 8.23 -66.10 44.24
N GLY A 17 9.52 -66.41 44.39
CA GLY A 17 9.95 -67.64 44.99
C GLY A 17 9.21 -67.63 46.30
N CYS A 18 8.16 -68.46 46.39
CA CYS A 18 7.37 -68.64 47.58
C CYS A 18 8.22 -69.43 48.58
N ALA A 19 9.38 -68.86 48.93
CA ALA A 19 10.31 -69.37 49.90
C ALA A 19 9.70 -69.05 51.27
N ARG A 20 9.31 -70.09 51.98
CA ARG A 20 8.81 -69.96 53.35
C ARG A 20 9.95 -70.24 54.31
N SER A 21 10.04 -69.48 55.40
CA SER A 21 10.97 -69.82 56.48
C SER A 21 10.48 -71.06 57.22
N ALA A 22 11.37 -72.02 57.47
CA ALA A 22 11.04 -73.21 58.24
C ALA A 22 10.59 -72.82 59.66
N LEU A 23 9.39 -73.21 60.07
CA LEU A 23 8.93 -73.10 61.45
C LEU A 23 9.45 -74.33 62.22
N ASN A 24 10.33 -74.12 63.19
CA ASN A 24 10.99 -75.18 63.99
C ASN A 24 11.81 -76.19 63.16
N GLY A 25 12.49 -75.73 62.11
CA GLY A 25 13.40 -76.57 61.32
C GLY A 25 12.71 -77.61 60.43
N GLN A 26 11.38 -77.57 60.30
CA GLN A 26 10.62 -78.44 59.40
C GLN A 26 9.85 -77.60 58.38
N CYS A 27 9.87 -78.05 57.13
CA CYS A 27 9.10 -77.45 56.05
C CYS A 27 7.69 -78.06 56.00
N PRO A 28 6.66 -77.28 55.61
CA PRO A 28 5.32 -77.80 55.37
C PRO A 28 5.32 -78.91 54.30
N ASN A 29 4.27 -79.74 54.28
CA ASN A 29 4.10 -80.78 53.26
C ASN A 29 4.19 -80.17 51.84
N GLY A 30 4.92 -80.86 50.97
CA GLY A 30 5.22 -80.41 49.60
C GLY A 30 6.43 -79.49 49.46
N TYR A 31 7.11 -79.14 50.56
CA TYR A 31 8.36 -78.39 50.58
C TYR A 31 9.54 -79.20 51.16
N THR A 32 10.74 -78.92 50.69
CA THR A 32 12.01 -79.42 51.25
C THR A 32 12.88 -78.27 51.75
N ALA A 33 13.68 -78.52 52.78
CA ALA A 33 14.63 -77.53 53.29
C ALA A 33 15.90 -77.52 52.42
N VAL A 34 16.37 -76.33 52.07
CA VAL A 34 17.69 -76.08 51.50
C VAL A 34 18.59 -75.36 52.50
N ASP A 35 19.90 -75.39 52.27
CA ASP A 35 20.91 -74.85 53.19
C ASP A 35 20.57 -73.44 53.67
N GLY A 36 20.46 -73.25 54.99
CA GLY A 36 20.07 -71.99 55.63
C GLY A 36 18.64 -71.93 56.16
N GLY A 37 17.85 -73.00 56.07
CA GLY A 37 16.52 -73.09 56.70
C GLY A 37 15.38 -72.51 55.85
N THR A 38 15.64 -72.28 54.56
CA THR A 38 14.66 -71.85 53.57
C THR A 38 13.94 -73.07 52.99
N CYS A 39 12.62 -73.04 52.96
CA CYS A 39 11.80 -74.09 52.35
C CYS A 39 11.51 -73.77 50.89
N VAL A 40 11.88 -74.68 50.00
CA VAL A 40 11.59 -74.64 48.56
C VAL A 40 10.63 -75.77 48.19
N CYS A 41 9.86 -75.61 47.12
CA CYS A 41 8.91 -76.66 46.74
C CYS A 41 9.66 -77.93 46.34
N GLN A 42 9.07 -79.09 46.61
CA GLN A 42 9.56 -80.40 46.15
C GLN A 42 8.49 -81.14 45.34
N THR A 43 7.21 -80.92 45.66
CA THR A 43 6.06 -81.42 44.92
C THR A 43 5.07 -80.27 44.67
N ASP A 44 4.14 -80.48 43.75
CA ASP A 44 3.11 -79.48 43.42
C ASP A 44 2.22 -79.11 44.62
N GLU A 45 2.11 -80.01 45.61
CA GLU A 45 1.34 -79.75 46.86
C GLU A 45 1.95 -78.61 47.69
N GLY A 46 3.24 -78.33 47.49
CA GLY A 46 3.91 -77.19 48.11
C GLY A 46 3.55 -75.87 47.44
N CYS A 47 3.05 -75.86 46.20
CA CYS A 47 2.79 -74.63 45.48
C CYS A 47 1.36 -74.11 45.71
N PRO A 48 1.13 -72.79 45.56
CA PRO A 48 -0.21 -72.24 45.53
C PRO A 48 -1.07 -72.93 44.46
N ALA A 49 -2.39 -72.96 44.66
CA ALA A 49 -3.31 -73.60 43.72
C ALA A 49 -3.05 -73.12 42.28
N GLY A 50 -2.89 -74.07 41.36
CA GLY A 50 -2.62 -73.81 39.94
C GLY A 50 -1.14 -73.72 39.54
N PHE A 51 -0.19 -73.63 40.48
CA PHE A 51 1.25 -73.60 40.21
C PHE A 51 1.88 -74.99 40.33
N SER A 52 2.91 -75.26 39.54
CA SER A 52 3.67 -76.52 39.54
C SER A 52 5.08 -76.30 40.06
N CYS A 53 5.64 -77.29 40.76
CA CYS A 53 6.99 -77.21 41.28
C CYS A 53 8.02 -77.67 40.24
N GLU A 54 8.81 -76.72 39.74
CA GLU A 54 9.88 -76.96 38.77
C GLU A 54 11.19 -76.37 39.33
N ASP A 55 12.26 -77.18 39.39
CA ASP A 55 13.57 -76.75 39.90
C ASP A 55 13.52 -75.99 41.24
N ALA A 56 12.72 -76.51 42.19
CA ALA A 56 12.50 -75.92 43.51
C ALA A 56 11.80 -74.54 43.51
N VAL A 57 11.19 -74.13 42.40
CA VAL A 57 10.40 -72.90 42.25
C VAL A 57 8.99 -73.23 41.79
N CYS A 58 7.99 -72.52 42.34
CA CYS A 58 6.62 -72.63 41.86
C CYS A 58 6.45 -71.81 40.58
N ILE A 59 6.25 -72.49 39.46
CA ILE A 59 6.10 -71.89 38.13
C ILE A 59 4.63 -72.00 37.70
N CYS A 60 4.14 -70.94 37.05
CA CYS A 60 2.82 -70.93 36.44
C CYS A 60 2.91 -71.42 34.99
N ARG A 61 2.11 -72.42 34.61
CA ARG A 61 2.13 -73.05 33.26
C ARG A 61 0.75 -73.09 32.58
N GLY A 62 -0.26 -72.44 33.15
CA GLY A 62 -1.62 -72.41 32.58
C GLY A 62 -2.56 -71.47 33.32
N ASP A 63 -3.80 -71.35 32.88
CA ASP A 63 -4.72 -70.32 33.40
C ASP A 63 -5.11 -70.52 34.87
N ALA A 64 -5.00 -71.75 35.38
CA ALA A 64 -5.38 -72.09 36.75
C ALA A 64 -4.55 -71.36 37.83
N CYS A 65 -3.32 -70.92 37.51
CA CYS A 65 -2.49 -70.10 38.41
C CYS A 65 -2.68 -68.60 38.24
N CYS A 66 -3.41 -68.16 37.22
CA CYS A 66 -3.56 -66.74 36.95
C CYS A 66 -4.66 -66.11 37.84
N PRO A 67 -4.42 -64.92 38.42
CA PRO A 67 -5.45 -64.18 39.15
C PRO A 67 -6.63 -63.82 38.26
N SER A 68 -7.77 -63.46 38.87
CA SER A 68 -8.94 -62.98 38.14
C SER A 68 -8.58 -61.87 37.16
N GLY A 69 -9.04 -62.03 35.92
CA GLY A 69 -8.76 -61.15 34.80
C GLY A 69 -7.45 -61.40 34.04
N TYR A 70 -6.57 -62.30 34.51
CA TYR A 70 -5.34 -62.69 33.81
C TYR A 70 -5.46 -64.07 33.15
N GLU A 71 -4.76 -64.26 32.03
CA GLU A 71 -4.66 -65.53 31.28
C GLU A 71 -3.18 -65.86 31.04
N TYR A 72 -2.82 -67.14 30.99
CA TYR A 72 -1.45 -67.56 30.75
C TYR A 72 -1.06 -67.37 29.28
N SER A 73 0.04 -66.66 29.04
CA SER A 73 0.62 -66.50 27.70
C SER A 73 1.85 -67.38 27.56
N ALA A 74 1.78 -68.35 26.65
CA ALA A 74 2.93 -69.20 26.30
C ALA A 74 4.07 -68.42 25.63
N GLU A 75 3.78 -67.28 25.00
CA GLU A 75 4.79 -66.43 24.35
C GLU A 75 5.67 -65.68 25.35
N SER A 76 5.07 -65.21 26.45
CA SER A 76 5.77 -64.47 27.50
C SER A 76 6.01 -65.29 28.76
N GLU A 77 5.63 -66.57 28.74
CA GLU A 77 5.66 -67.52 29.86
C GLU A 77 5.13 -66.94 31.19
N ALA A 78 4.08 -66.11 31.11
CA ALA A 78 3.55 -65.36 32.25
C ALA A 78 2.05 -65.09 32.10
N CYS A 79 1.38 -64.84 33.24
CA CYS A 79 0.00 -64.36 33.27
C CYS A 79 -0.08 -62.93 32.74
N VAL A 80 -0.82 -62.73 31.66
CA VAL A 80 -1.05 -61.41 31.05
C VAL A 80 -2.50 -61.00 31.24
N CYS A 81 -2.72 -59.70 31.40
CA CYS A 81 -4.05 -59.15 31.59
C CYS A 81 -4.91 -59.44 30.34
N ARG A 82 -6.18 -59.82 30.55
CA ARG A 82 -7.17 -60.16 29.50
C ARG A 82 -8.59 -59.65 29.80
N ASP A 83 -8.76 -58.93 30.90
CA ASP A 83 -10.05 -58.46 31.37
C ASP A 83 -9.93 -57.07 32.03
N SER A 84 -11.03 -56.36 32.23
CA SER A 84 -10.99 -55.06 32.89
C SER A 84 -10.66 -55.15 34.38
N GLU A 85 -10.88 -56.29 35.04
CA GLU A 85 -10.53 -56.51 36.45
C GLU A 85 -9.03 -56.41 36.74
N CYS A 86 -8.17 -56.76 35.79
CA CYS A 86 -6.72 -56.66 35.92
C CYS A 86 -6.15 -55.30 35.53
N CYS A 87 -6.96 -54.42 34.94
CA CYS A 87 -6.52 -53.10 34.54
C CYS A 87 -6.35 -52.18 35.76
N PRO A 88 -5.41 -51.20 35.71
CA PRO A 88 -5.32 -50.17 36.73
C PRO A 88 -6.65 -49.43 36.92
N ARG A 89 -6.83 -48.77 38.07
CA ARG A 89 -8.02 -47.92 38.29
C ARG A 89 -8.18 -46.94 37.13
N SER A 90 -9.44 -46.72 36.74
CA SER A 90 -9.82 -45.88 35.59
C SER A 90 -9.41 -46.41 34.22
N HIS A 91 -8.91 -47.64 34.09
CA HIS A 91 -8.62 -48.27 32.80
C HIS A 91 -9.57 -49.43 32.51
N ARG A 92 -9.79 -49.73 31.23
CA ARG A 92 -10.59 -50.86 30.75
C ARG A 92 -9.80 -51.71 29.78
N TRP A 93 -10.14 -52.98 29.68
CA TRP A 93 -9.52 -53.89 28.73
C TRP A 93 -10.12 -53.72 27.32
N LEU A 94 -9.26 -53.53 26.32
CA LEU A 94 -9.64 -53.52 24.91
C LEU A 94 -9.15 -54.80 24.24
N ALA A 95 -10.08 -55.73 23.98
CA ALA A 95 -9.77 -57.07 23.50
C ALA A 95 -9.05 -57.10 22.14
N ASP A 96 -9.43 -56.20 21.23
CA ASP A 96 -8.87 -56.12 19.88
C ASP A 96 -7.39 -55.70 19.89
N GLU A 97 -7.01 -54.75 20.76
CA GLU A 97 -5.63 -54.30 20.92
C GLU A 97 -4.84 -55.10 21.95
N ARG A 98 -5.50 -56.01 22.67
CA ARG A 98 -4.95 -56.82 23.76
C ARG A 98 -4.18 -55.98 24.79
N ARG A 99 -4.74 -54.85 25.19
CA ARG A 99 -4.15 -53.95 26.21
C ARG A 99 -5.21 -53.20 27.02
N CYS A 100 -4.81 -52.75 28.22
CA CYS A 100 -5.61 -51.80 29.00
C CYS A 100 -5.50 -50.39 28.39
N VAL A 101 -6.65 -49.75 28.18
CA VAL A 101 -6.77 -48.37 27.72
C VAL A 101 -7.46 -47.54 28.77
N CYS A 102 -7.24 -46.23 28.74
CA CYS A 102 -7.91 -45.31 29.64
C CYS A 102 -9.44 -45.37 29.43
N ALA A 103 -10.21 -45.30 30.51
CA ALA A 103 -11.67 -45.47 30.51
C ALA A 103 -12.43 -44.30 31.12
N ASP A 104 -11.75 -43.36 31.80
CA ASP A 104 -12.34 -42.13 32.33
C ASP A 104 -11.29 -41.02 32.50
N GLU A 105 -11.75 -39.83 32.88
CA GLU A 105 -10.90 -38.62 33.02
C GLU A 105 -9.67 -38.82 33.92
N ASN A 106 -9.75 -39.64 34.97
CA ASN A 106 -8.68 -39.71 35.96
C ASN A 106 -7.44 -40.45 35.47
N CYS A 107 -7.51 -41.18 34.35
CA CYS A 107 -6.34 -41.77 33.73
C CYS A 107 -5.72 -40.89 32.63
N CYS A 108 -6.36 -39.77 32.25
CA CYS A 108 -5.79 -38.89 31.24
C CYS A 108 -4.61 -38.09 31.81
N PRO A 109 -3.46 -38.04 31.09
CA PRO A 109 -2.36 -37.16 31.45
C PRO A 109 -2.77 -35.68 31.37
N GLY A 110 -2.01 -34.80 32.04
CA GLY A 110 -2.23 -33.36 31.91
C GLY A 110 -2.21 -32.90 30.44
N GLY A 111 -3.18 -32.07 30.08
CA GLY A 111 -3.43 -31.62 28.71
C GLY A 111 -4.36 -32.50 27.87
N TYR A 112 -4.75 -33.68 28.38
CA TYR A 112 -5.70 -34.55 27.70
C TYR A 112 -7.02 -34.63 28.48
N GLN A 113 -8.12 -34.77 27.75
CA GLN A 113 -9.46 -34.98 28.28
C GLN A 113 -10.03 -36.31 27.76
N PHE A 114 -10.82 -37.01 28.56
CA PHE A 114 -11.43 -38.27 28.12
C PHE A 114 -12.62 -38.01 27.19
N ASP A 115 -12.52 -38.52 25.96
CA ASP A 115 -13.61 -38.53 24.99
C ASP A 115 -14.32 -39.89 25.06
N ALA A 116 -15.59 -39.87 25.48
CA ALA A 116 -16.40 -41.07 25.64
C ALA A 116 -16.80 -41.72 24.31
N ASP A 117 -16.94 -40.93 23.24
CA ASP A 117 -17.30 -41.39 21.91
C ASP A 117 -16.09 -42.04 21.22
N ALA A 118 -14.91 -41.43 21.35
CA ALA A 118 -13.64 -42.02 20.92
C ALA A 118 -13.18 -43.16 21.85
N GLY A 119 -13.65 -43.17 23.10
CA GLY A 119 -13.29 -44.13 24.13
C GLY A 119 -11.82 -44.05 24.54
N ALA A 120 -11.21 -42.86 24.46
CA ALA A 120 -9.80 -42.60 24.69
C ALA A 120 -9.56 -41.14 25.12
N CYS A 121 -8.37 -40.85 25.68
CA CYS A 121 -7.96 -39.49 25.97
C CYS A 121 -7.58 -38.74 24.69
N THR A 122 -8.21 -37.59 24.46
CA THR A 122 -7.91 -36.68 23.36
C THR A 122 -7.21 -35.43 23.89
N CYS A 123 -6.31 -34.87 23.09
CA CYS A 123 -5.64 -33.62 23.41
C CYS A 123 -6.68 -32.50 23.54
N ALA A 124 -6.56 -31.66 24.58
CA ALA A 124 -7.57 -30.65 24.94
C ALA A 124 -6.97 -29.26 25.30
N ASP A 125 -5.65 -29.13 25.44
CA ASP A 125 -4.98 -27.85 25.65
C ASP A 125 -3.51 -27.87 25.15
N ASP A 126 -2.75 -26.79 25.38
CA ASP A 126 -1.36 -26.69 24.92
C ASP A 126 -0.42 -27.76 25.51
N GLY A 127 -0.74 -28.29 26.69
CA GLY A 127 0.10 -29.25 27.42
C GLY A 127 0.26 -30.60 26.71
N CYS A 128 -0.66 -30.95 25.82
CA CYS A 128 -0.56 -32.16 24.98
C CYS A 128 0.08 -31.91 23.62
N CYS A 129 0.27 -30.67 23.20
CA CYS A 129 0.81 -30.36 21.89
C CYS A 129 2.32 -30.65 21.78
N PRO A 130 2.80 -31.25 20.68
CA PRO A 130 4.23 -31.43 20.43
C PRO A 130 4.96 -30.09 20.33
N LEU A 131 6.29 -30.11 20.47
CA LEU A 131 7.12 -28.92 20.29
C LEU A 131 6.83 -28.25 18.94
N GLY A 132 6.60 -26.94 18.99
CA GLY A 132 6.26 -26.10 17.84
C GLY A 132 4.79 -26.07 17.46
N PHE A 133 3.93 -26.84 18.13
CA PHE A 133 2.48 -26.78 17.94
C PHE A 133 1.80 -26.07 19.11
N GLU A 134 0.71 -25.36 18.81
CA GLU A 134 -0.17 -24.71 19.80
C GLU A 134 -1.61 -25.19 19.60
N TRP A 135 -2.37 -25.22 20.68
CA TRP A 135 -3.76 -25.64 20.68
C TRP A 135 -4.64 -24.57 20.05
N THR A 136 -5.29 -24.91 18.95
CA THR A 136 -6.30 -24.05 18.32
C THR A 136 -7.69 -24.57 18.65
N GLU A 137 -8.45 -23.74 19.36
CA GLU A 137 -9.87 -23.98 19.61
C GLU A 137 -10.70 -23.77 18.34
N ALA A 138 -11.63 -24.69 18.09
CA ALA A 138 -12.59 -24.56 17.02
C ALA A 138 -13.51 -23.34 17.24
N THR A 139 -13.59 -22.51 16.20
CA THR A 139 -14.66 -21.52 16.05
C THR A 139 -15.57 -21.95 14.90
N ASP A 140 -16.87 -21.64 14.97
CA ASP A 140 -17.84 -21.82 13.89
C ASP A 140 -17.89 -23.23 13.24
N GLY A 141 -17.89 -24.29 14.05
CA GLY A 141 -18.05 -25.68 13.58
C GLY A 141 -16.76 -26.35 13.06
N GLY A 142 -15.59 -25.75 13.33
CA GLY A 142 -14.30 -26.40 13.13
C GLY A 142 -14.00 -27.54 14.12
N VAL A 143 -12.80 -28.12 14.03
CA VAL A 143 -12.30 -29.17 14.95
C VAL A 143 -11.11 -28.62 15.73
N SER A 144 -11.19 -28.62 17.06
CA SER A 144 -10.08 -28.19 17.92
C SER A 144 -8.91 -29.17 17.79
N ARG A 145 -7.70 -28.66 17.59
CA ARG A 145 -6.50 -29.48 17.38
C ARG A 145 -5.23 -28.65 17.58
N CYS A 146 -4.12 -29.34 17.84
CA CYS A 146 -2.80 -28.73 17.76
C CYS A 146 -2.48 -28.32 16.30
N THR A 147 -2.11 -27.06 16.12
CA THR A 147 -1.70 -26.46 14.85
C THR A 147 -0.27 -25.99 14.92
N CYS A 148 0.44 -26.05 13.81
CA CYS A 148 1.82 -25.59 13.72
C CYS A 148 1.89 -24.09 14.02
N ALA A 149 2.79 -23.66 14.90
CA ALA A 149 2.91 -22.29 15.39
C ALA A 149 4.36 -21.76 15.41
N SER A 150 5.36 -22.59 15.09
CA SER A 150 6.77 -22.19 15.07
C SER A 150 7.60 -23.01 14.06
N ASP A 151 8.87 -22.68 13.87
CA ASP A 151 9.75 -23.45 12.99
C ASP A 151 9.95 -24.92 13.45
N ASP A 152 9.74 -25.21 14.73
CA ASP A 152 9.97 -26.55 15.30
C ASP A 152 8.96 -27.60 14.81
N CYS A 153 7.76 -27.17 14.38
CA CYS A 153 6.77 -28.07 13.78
C CYS A 153 7.00 -28.30 12.29
N CYS A 154 7.87 -27.51 11.64
CA CYS A 154 8.06 -27.60 10.21
C CYS A 154 9.04 -28.71 9.80
N PRO A 155 8.78 -29.40 8.67
CA PRO A 155 9.74 -30.32 8.08
C PRO A 155 11.07 -29.63 7.76
N LEU A 156 12.13 -30.42 7.63
CA LEU A 156 13.42 -29.91 7.14
C LEU A 156 13.21 -29.18 5.80
N GLU A 157 13.88 -28.02 5.65
CA GLU A 157 13.79 -27.13 4.48
C GLU A 157 12.55 -26.23 4.42
N TYR A 158 11.61 -26.39 5.35
CA TYR A 158 10.46 -25.50 5.53
C TYR A 158 10.66 -24.63 6.76
N ARG A 159 9.91 -23.53 6.84
CA ARG A 159 9.82 -22.67 8.01
C ARG A 159 8.37 -22.27 8.22
N TYR A 160 8.02 -21.87 9.43
CA TYR A 160 6.70 -21.39 9.75
C TYR A 160 6.49 -19.97 9.23
N ASP A 161 5.36 -19.74 8.57
CA ASP A 161 4.91 -18.41 8.17
C ASP A 161 3.66 -18.02 8.96
N ALA A 162 3.83 -17.10 9.90
CA ALA A 162 2.76 -16.66 10.79
C ALA A 162 1.58 -15.98 10.08
N ARG A 163 1.72 -15.57 8.80
CA ARG A 163 0.63 -14.95 8.02
C ARG A 163 -0.30 -16.00 7.43
N SER A 164 0.25 -17.07 6.86
CA SER A 164 -0.50 -18.20 6.34
C SER A 164 -0.91 -19.18 7.44
N GLY A 165 -0.19 -19.20 8.56
CA GLY A 165 -0.39 -20.18 9.63
C GLY A 165 0.13 -21.57 9.26
N ASP A 166 1.02 -21.65 8.26
CA ASP A 166 1.49 -22.90 7.67
C ASP A 166 3.01 -22.89 7.43
N CYS A 167 3.57 -24.08 7.20
CA CYS A 167 4.96 -24.24 6.81
C CYS A 167 5.16 -23.91 5.35
N VAL A 168 5.97 -22.89 5.08
CA VAL A 168 6.36 -22.48 3.73
C VAL A 168 7.79 -22.91 3.43
N CYS A 169 8.07 -23.13 2.15
CA CYS A 169 9.39 -23.53 1.70
C CYS A 169 10.44 -22.45 2.01
N ALA A 170 11.56 -22.87 2.61
CA ALA A 170 12.65 -22.01 3.07
C ALA A 170 14.00 -22.29 2.39
N ARG A 171 14.03 -23.19 1.40
CA ARG A 171 15.21 -23.51 0.59
C ARG A 171 14.82 -23.92 -0.84
N THR A 172 15.79 -23.97 -1.74
CA THR A 172 15.51 -24.27 -3.16
C THR A 172 14.99 -25.70 -3.37
N GLU A 173 15.38 -26.64 -2.52
CA GLU A 173 15.05 -28.06 -2.64
C GLU A 173 13.53 -28.35 -2.49
N CYS A 174 12.83 -27.56 -1.66
CA CYS A 174 11.38 -27.65 -1.52
C CYS A 174 10.60 -26.79 -2.53
N CYS A 175 11.28 -26.00 -3.36
CA CYS A 175 10.61 -25.14 -4.31
C CYS A 175 10.01 -25.94 -5.47
N PRO A 176 8.90 -25.48 -6.08
CA PRO A 176 8.37 -26.08 -7.30
C PRO A 176 9.40 -26.09 -8.43
N ALA A 177 9.18 -26.92 -9.46
CA ALA A 177 10.05 -26.95 -10.62
C ALA A 177 10.24 -25.54 -11.22
N ASN A 178 11.47 -25.21 -11.61
CA ASN A 178 11.89 -23.89 -12.12
C ASN A 178 11.75 -22.73 -11.12
N HIS A 179 11.64 -23.00 -9.83
CA HIS A 179 11.69 -21.97 -8.79
C HIS A 179 12.97 -22.10 -7.96
N VAL A 180 13.50 -20.97 -7.54
CA VAL A 180 14.68 -20.86 -6.66
C VAL A 180 14.27 -20.07 -5.45
N TYR A 181 14.66 -20.53 -4.27
CA TYR A 181 14.34 -19.82 -3.03
C TYR A 181 15.14 -18.52 -2.94
N ASP A 182 14.44 -17.40 -2.77
CA ASP A 182 15.02 -16.09 -2.54
C ASP A 182 14.95 -15.76 -1.04
N PRO A 183 16.09 -15.66 -0.33
CA PRO A 183 16.10 -15.38 1.10
C PRO A 183 15.67 -13.94 1.45
N ALA A 184 15.76 -12.98 0.52
CA ALA A 184 15.34 -11.61 0.75
C ALA A 184 13.82 -11.46 0.65
N LEU A 185 13.20 -12.17 -0.29
CA LEU A 185 11.74 -12.24 -0.42
C LEU A 185 11.12 -13.33 0.45
N ALA A 186 11.97 -14.20 1.01
CA ALA A 186 11.58 -15.26 1.91
C ALA A 186 10.59 -16.23 1.21
N ALA A 187 10.76 -16.46 -0.09
CA ALA A 187 9.81 -17.18 -0.94
C ALA A 187 10.49 -17.85 -2.15
N CYS A 188 9.84 -18.85 -2.73
CA CYS A 188 10.26 -19.45 -4.00
C CYS A 188 9.95 -18.52 -5.17
N VAL A 189 10.98 -18.07 -5.88
CA VAL A 189 10.85 -17.19 -7.04
C VAL A 189 11.09 -18.00 -8.30
N CYS A 190 10.15 -17.93 -9.24
CA CYS A 190 10.30 -18.57 -10.52
C CYS A 190 11.51 -17.99 -11.29
N GLN A 191 12.38 -18.86 -11.82
CA GLN A 191 13.52 -18.49 -12.64
C GLN A 191 13.48 -19.10 -14.04
N GLY A 192 13.87 -18.29 -15.03
CA GLY A 192 13.95 -18.67 -16.45
C GLY A 192 12.69 -18.37 -17.25
N ASP A 193 12.69 -18.80 -18.51
CA ASP A 193 11.61 -18.48 -19.47
C ASP A 193 10.30 -19.23 -19.19
N SER A 194 10.36 -20.37 -18.49
CA SER A 194 9.17 -21.13 -18.08
C SER A 194 8.26 -20.37 -17.10
N CYS A 195 8.75 -19.27 -16.53
CA CYS A 195 7.99 -18.36 -15.68
C CYS A 195 7.11 -17.40 -16.47
N CYS A 196 7.30 -17.33 -17.78
CA CYS A 196 6.56 -16.45 -18.65
C CYS A 196 5.46 -17.19 -19.42
N PRO A 197 4.33 -16.52 -19.72
CA PRO A 197 3.30 -17.10 -20.57
C PRO A 197 3.86 -17.52 -21.94
N PRO A 198 3.21 -18.46 -22.65
CA PRO A 198 3.60 -18.83 -24.00
C PRO A 198 3.77 -17.60 -24.92
N GLY A 199 4.88 -17.55 -25.65
CA GLY A 199 5.25 -16.40 -26.48
C GLY A 199 6.04 -15.33 -25.74
N PHE A 200 6.26 -15.42 -24.43
CA PHE A 200 7.06 -14.46 -23.67
C PHE A 200 8.33 -15.14 -23.12
N ARG A 201 9.37 -14.34 -22.89
CA ARG A 201 10.64 -14.77 -22.27
C ARG A 201 11.01 -13.86 -21.11
N ARG A 202 11.93 -14.28 -20.26
CA ARG A 202 12.36 -13.48 -19.11
C ARG A 202 13.35 -12.40 -19.54
N GLY A 203 13.00 -11.14 -19.24
CA GLY A 203 13.82 -9.96 -19.48
C GLY A 203 14.89 -9.74 -18.40
N PRO A 204 15.80 -8.77 -18.62
CA PRO A 204 16.92 -8.46 -17.71
C PRO A 204 16.45 -7.88 -16.36
N ASP A 205 15.26 -7.31 -16.30
CA ASP A 205 14.60 -6.77 -15.10
C ASP A 205 13.65 -7.79 -14.43
N ASN A 206 13.77 -9.08 -14.78
CA ASN A 206 12.91 -10.17 -14.31
C ASN A 206 11.42 -10.05 -14.73
N ARG A 207 11.06 -9.16 -15.66
CA ARG A 207 9.74 -9.12 -16.28
C ARG A 207 9.63 -10.07 -17.47
N CYS A 208 8.41 -10.45 -17.83
CA CYS A 208 8.15 -11.15 -19.09
C CYS A 208 8.09 -10.16 -20.25
N VAL A 209 8.90 -10.41 -21.27
CA VAL A 209 8.99 -9.61 -22.50
C VAL A 209 8.51 -10.41 -23.70
N CYS A 210 7.84 -9.75 -24.64
CA CYS A 210 7.39 -10.38 -25.87
C CYS A 210 8.59 -10.84 -26.72
N ILE A 211 8.42 -11.98 -27.40
CA ILE A 211 9.43 -12.53 -28.31
C ILE A 211 9.22 -11.96 -29.71
N ASP A 212 7.98 -11.93 -30.18
CA ASP A 212 7.57 -11.38 -31.47
C ASP A 212 6.09 -10.95 -31.44
N ASN A 213 5.53 -10.55 -32.59
CA ASN A 213 4.15 -10.08 -32.67
C ASN A 213 3.11 -11.14 -32.30
N SER A 214 3.42 -12.44 -32.43
CA SER A 214 2.51 -13.53 -32.05
C SER A 214 2.38 -13.69 -30.54
N SER A 215 3.32 -13.14 -29.77
CA SER A 215 3.22 -13.00 -28.31
C SER A 215 2.09 -12.06 -27.89
N CYS A 216 1.73 -11.10 -28.74
CA CYS A 216 0.84 -10.00 -28.40
C CYS A 216 -0.60 -10.26 -28.86
N ALA A 217 -1.55 -9.54 -28.24
CA ALA A 217 -2.94 -9.62 -28.65
C ALA A 217 -3.15 -9.05 -30.07
N ALA A 218 -4.30 -9.35 -30.67
CA ALA A 218 -4.65 -8.80 -31.98
C ALA A 218 -4.57 -7.25 -31.99
N ASN A 219 -4.04 -6.68 -33.08
CA ASN A 219 -3.76 -5.24 -33.23
C ASN A 219 -2.71 -4.65 -32.26
N GLN A 220 -1.85 -5.51 -31.70
CA GLN A 220 -0.64 -5.11 -31.01
C GLN A 220 0.62 -5.62 -31.73
N VAL A 221 1.74 -4.94 -31.51
CA VAL A 221 3.06 -5.28 -32.05
C VAL A 221 4.07 -5.39 -30.91
N CYS A 222 4.96 -6.35 -30.99
CA CYS A 222 6.04 -6.50 -30.03
C CYS A 222 7.12 -5.46 -30.33
N ASP A 223 7.35 -4.55 -29.38
CA ASP A 223 8.49 -3.63 -29.44
C ASP A 223 9.73 -4.37 -28.94
N ALA A 224 10.62 -4.74 -29.87
CA ALA A 224 11.85 -5.48 -29.56
C ALA A 224 12.80 -4.74 -28.60
N THR A 225 12.67 -3.41 -28.47
CA THR A 225 13.53 -2.60 -27.59
C THR A 225 13.07 -2.70 -26.14
N SER A 226 11.78 -2.43 -25.89
CA SER A 226 11.21 -2.46 -24.54
C SER A 226 10.73 -3.85 -24.10
N GLY A 227 10.54 -4.76 -25.05
CA GLY A 227 9.93 -6.06 -24.82
C GLY A 227 8.44 -5.99 -24.49
N ALA A 228 7.78 -4.84 -24.73
CA ALA A 228 6.37 -4.63 -24.46
C ALA A 228 5.51 -4.81 -25.72
N CYS A 229 4.28 -5.30 -25.54
CA CYS A 229 3.27 -5.28 -26.58
C CYS A 229 2.67 -3.88 -26.69
N LYS A 230 2.79 -3.25 -27.85
CA LYS A 230 2.29 -1.91 -28.15
C LYS A 230 1.06 -1.97 -29.04
N CYS A 231 0.02 -1.22 -28.71
CA CYS A 231 -1.15 -1.09 -29.57
C CYS A 231 -0.81 -0.31 -30.83
N VAL A 232 -1.47 -0.65 -31.94
CA VAL A 232 -1.38 0.08 -33.22
C VAL A 232 -2.56 1.04 -33.38
N ASN A 233 -3.70 0.69 -32.81
CA ASN A 233 -4.94 1.47 -32.81
C ASN A 233 -5.83 1.04 -31.64
N ASN A 234 -7.00 1.69 -31.49
CA ASN A 234 -7.91 1.41 -30.37
C ASN A 234 -8.46 -0.03 -30.36
N ALA A 235 -8.48 -0.74 -31.50
CA ALA A 235 -8.91 -2.15 -31.53
C ALA A 235 -7.87 -3.10 -30.91
N GLY A 236 -6.65 -2.62 -30.65
CA GLY A 236 -5.63 -3.34 -29.88
C GLY A 236 -5.77 -3.15 -28.37
N CYS A 237 -6.77 -2.40 -27.91
CA CYS A 237 -6.99 -2.10 -26.50
C CYS A 237 -8.28 -2.74 -25.99
N PRO A 238 -8.35 -3.07 -24.68
CA PRO A 238 -9.59 -3.49 -24.05
C PRO A 238 -10.65 -2.37 -24.13
N ALA A 239 -11.91 -2.73 -23.86
CA ALA A 239 -13.00 -1.76 -23.82
C ALA A 239 -12.68 -0.60 -22.86
N ASP A 240 -13.18 0.60 -23.19
CA ASP A 240 -12.94 1.85 -22.46
C ASP A 240 -11.48 2.34 -22.43
N ASN A 241 -10.63 1.78 -23.30
CA ASN A 241 -9.27 2.27 -23.54
C ASN A 241 -9.06 2.71 -25.00
N PHE A 242 -8.11 3.61 -25.21
CA PHE A 242 -7.61 4.01 -26.52
C PHE A 242 -6.11 3.79 -26.63
N CYS A 243 -5.61 3.71 -27.86
CA CYS A 243 -4.20 3.62 -28.12
C CYS A 243 -3.58 5.02 -28.13
N ASN A 244 -2.73 5.33 -27.16
CA ASN A 244 -2.07 6.63 -27.09
C ASN A 244 -0.88 6.72 -28.07
N ALA A 245 -0.32 7.92 -28.22
CA ALA A 245 0.78 8.18 -29.15
C ALA A 245 2.07 7.40 -28.86
N LEU A 246 2.23 6.87 -27.64
CA LEU A 246 3.39 6.05 -27.24
C LEU A 246 3.21 4.56 -27.56
N GLY A 247 2.03 4.17 -28.07
CA GLY A 247 1.65 2.80 -28.38
C GLY A 247 1.16 2.02 -27.16
N TYR A 248 0.65 2.67 -26.12
CA TYR A 248 0.10 2.00 -24.95
C TYR A 248 -1.41 2.22 -24.85
N CYS A 249 -2.11 1.21 -24.34
CA CYS A 249 -3.53 1.32 -24.05
C CYS A 249 -3.73 2.17 -22.81
N GLN A 250 -4.32 3.34 -23.01
CA GLN A 250 -4.66 4.29 -21.97
C GLN A 250 -6.17 4.30 -21.77
N SER A 251 -6.59 4.37 -20.52
CA SER A 251 -8.01 4.42 -20.17
C SER A 251 -8.62 5.78 -20.55
N PHE A 252 -9.85 5.77 -21.04
CA PHE A 252 -10.67 6.98 -21.16
C PHE A 252 -11.08 7.54 -19.79
N ALA A 253 -10.99 6.73 -18.74
CA ALA A 253 -11.16 7.13 -17.35
C ALA A 253 -9.79 7.38 -16.69
N ALA A 254 -9.66 8.49 -15.98
CA ALA A 254 -8.46 9.08 -15.37
C ALA A 254 -7.65 10.04 -16.27
N CYS A 255 -8.32 11.08 -16.80
CA CYS A 255 -7.65 12.26 -17.33
C CYS A 255 -7.49 13.35 -16.25
N THR A 256 -6.46 14.18 -16.36
CA THR A 256 -6.24 15.38 -15.52
C THR A 256 -6.17 16.66 -16.34
N SER A 257 -5.89 16.54 -17.63
CA SER A 257 -5.81 17.64 -18.58
C SER A 257 -6.23 17.17 -19.98
N ASN A 258 -6.47 18.13 -20.88
CA ASN A 258 -6.81 17.82 -22.27
C ASN A 258 -5.67 17.10 -23.02
N LEU A 259 -4.42 17.17 -22.52
CA LEU A 259 -3.29 16.44 -23.10
C LEU A 259 -3.37 14.93 -22.86
N ASP A 260 -4.14 14.51 -21.85
CA ASP A 260 -4.36 13.10 -21.54
C ASP A 260 -5.41 12.46 -22.47
N CYS A 261 -6.10 13.28 -23.27
CA CYS A 261 -7.23 12.85 -24.08
C CYS A 261 -6.87 12.81 -25.57
N PRO A 262 -7.40 11.84 -26.32
CA PRO A 262 -7.18 11.77 -27.76
C PRO A 262 -7.87 12.94 -28.48
N ALA A 263 -7.41 13.22 -29.71
CA ALA A 263 -8.00 14.27 -30.53
C ALA A 263 -9.52 14.10 -30.70
N GLY A 264 -10.26 15.20 -30.60
CA GLY A 264 -11.73 15.20 -30.65
C GLY A 264 -12.42 14.88 -29.32
N THR A 265 -11.65 14.73 -28.25
CA THR A 265 -12.14 14.61 -26.87
C THR A 265 -11.44 15.63 -25.97
N PHE A 266 -12.01 15.90 -24.81
CA PHE A 266 -11.42 16.76 -23.78
C PHE A 266 -11.64 16.15 -22.40
N CYS A 267 -10.86 16.59 -21.41
CA CYS A 267 -10.94 16.05 -20.07
C CYS A 267 -12.05 16.72 -19.27
N ASP A 268 -13.06 15.95 -18.89
CA ASP A 268 -13.99 16.36 -17.84
C ASP A 268 -13.33 16.13 -16.47
N SER A 269 -12.90 17.22 -15.84
CA SER A 269 -12.24 17.20 -14.53
C SER A 269 -13.17 16.75 -13.40
N THR A 270 -14.49 16.82 -13.57
CA THR A 270 -15.46 16.37 -12.56
C THR A 270 -15.55 14.85 -12.52
N THR A 271 -15.61 14.23 -13.70
CA THR A 271 -15.72 12.77 -13.83
C THR A 271 -14.37 12.09 -14.05
N THR A 272 -13.31 12.87 -14.24
CA THR A 272 -11.96 12.45 -14.66
C THR A 272 -11.98 11.64 -15.95
N LYS A 273 -12.90 11.93 -16.87
CA LYS A 273 -13.07 11.16 -18.12
C LYS A 273 -12.85 12.02 -19.36
N CYS A 274 -12.21 11.43 -20.36
CA CYS A 274 -12.17 12.00 -21.69
C CYS A 274 -13.54 11.84 -22.36
N ILE A 275 -14.23 12.95 -22.60
CA ILE A 275 -15.54 12.98 -23.26
C ILE A 275 -15.43 13.63 -24.65
N PRO A 276 -16.28 13.25 -25.63
CA PRO A 276 -16.29 13.88 -26.95
C PRO A 276 -16.51 15.38 -26.89
N THR A 277 -16.02 16.13 -27.88
CA THR A 277 -16.38 17.55 -28.04
C THR A 277 -17.87 17.72 -28.31
N GLY A 278 -18.52 18.66 -27.63
CA GLY A 278 -19.95 18.98 -27.77
C GLY A 278 -20.78 18.72 -26.51
N PRO A 279 -20.80 17.48 -25.97
CA PRO A 279 -21.30 17.22 -24.63
C PRO A 279 -20.52 18.00 -23.57
N CYS A 280 -21.20 18.37 -22.49
CA CYS A 280 -20.61 19.14 -21.39
C CYS A 280 -21.14 18.64 -20.04
N THR A 281 -20.42 18.99 -18.98
CA THR A 281 -20.81 18.77 -17.58
C THR A 281 -20.56 20.01 -16.73
N LEU A 282 -19.63 20.86 -17.17
CA LEU A 282 -19.31 22.17 -16.63
C LEU A 282 -19.39 23.24 -17.74
N ASP A 283 -19.54 24.52 -17.38
CA ASP A 283 -19.65 25.62 -18.35
C ASP A 283 -18.32 25.87 -19.07
N GLU A 284 -17.20 25.63 -18.39
CA GLU A 284 -15.84 25.75 -18.92
C GLU A 284 -15.55 24.72 -20.03
N HIS A 285 -16.43 23.73 -20.21
CA HIS A 285 -16.37 22.79 -21.33
C HIS A 285 -16.95 23.38 -22.62
N CYS A 286 -17.63 24.52 -22.53
CA CYS A 286 -18.25 25.22 -23.64
C CYS A 286 -17.37 26.35 -24.16
N ALA A 287 -17.62 26.76 -25.39
CA ALA A 287 -16.98 27.95 -25.95
C ALA A 287 -17.48 29.22 -25.25
N PHE A 288 -16.73 30.32 -25.36
CA PHE A 288 -17.19 31.61 -24.84
C PHE A 288 -18.60 31.95 -25.35
N ASN A 289 -19.42 32.49 -24.45
CA ASN A 289 -20.83 32.85 -24.60
C ASN A 289 -21.81 31.66 -24.63
N ASP A 290 -21.34 30.45 -24.34
CA ASP A 290 -22.17 29.27 -24.12
C ASP A 290 -21.99 28.73 -22.70
N ILE A 291 -23.06 28.16 -22.14
CA ILE A 291 -23.06 27.45 -20.86
C ILE A 291 -23.53 26.03 -21.02
N CYS A 292 -23.14 25.17 -20.09
CA CYS A 292 -23.58 23.80 -20.07
C CYS A 292 -25.01 23.68 -19.54
N SER A 293 -25.91 23.18 -20.37
CA SER A 293 -27.28 22.87 -19.97
C SER A 293 -27.32 21.63 -19.09
N THR A 294 -27.70 21.76 -17.82
CA THR A 294 -27.87 20.62 -16.91
C THR A 294 -28.98 19.65 -17.33
N ALA A 295 -29.91 20.08 -18.18
CA ALA A 295 -31.02 19.25 -18.66
C ALA A 295 -30.65 18.41 -19.90
N THR A 296 -29.75 18.90 -20.75
CA THR A 296 -29.42 18.27 -22.04
C THR A 296 -27.95 17.84 -22.13
N LEU A 297 -27.10 18.23 -21.17
CA LEU A 297 -25.65 18.04 -21.18
C LEU A 297 -25.01 18.53 -22.49
N GLN A 298 -25.53 19.65 -23.01
CA GLN A 298 -25.07 20.29 -24.23
C GLN A 298 -24.84 21.79 -23.99
N CYS A 299 -23.83 22.32 -24.66
CA CYS A 299 -23.57 23.75 -24.70
C CYS A 299 -24.71 24.50 -25.37
N ARG A 300 -25.15 25.59 -24.74
CA ARG A 300 -26.18 26.48 -25.27
C ARG A 300 -25.80 27.94 -25.01
N PRO A 301 -26.26 28.89 -25.85
CA PRO A 301 -25.98 30.31 -25.63
C PRO A 301 -26.45 30.80 -24.26
N GLY A 302 -25.56 31.50 -23.55
CA GLY A 302 -25.85 32.08 -22.23
C GLY A 302 -24.61 32.28 -21.38
N CYS A 303 -24.83 32.68 -20.13
CA CYS A 303 -23.81 32.82 -19.09
C CYS A 303 -24.45 32.70 -17.70
N ARG A 304 -23.63 32.33 -16.71
CA ARG A 304 -23.91 32.38 -15.27
C ARG A 304 -23.03 33.43 -14.59
N ASP A 305 -21.79 33.59 -15.04
CA ASP A 305 -20.88 34.62 -14.58
C ASP A 305 -20.06 35.23 -15.72
N ASP A 306 -19.26 36.24 -15.39
CA ASP A 306 -18.51 37.03 -16.38
C ASP A 306 -17.39 36.20 -17.07
N GLY A 307 -16.95 35.09 -16.47
CA GLY A 307 -15.95 34.17 -17.03
C GLY A 307 -16.47 33.32 -18.19
N ASP A 308 -17.78 33.12 -18.29
CA ASP A 308 -18.43 32.46 -19.42
C ASP A 308 -18.40 33.31 -20.70
N CYS A 309 -18.18 34.61 -20.56
CA CYS A 309 -18.27 35.56 -21.65
C CYS A 309 -16.92 35.77 -22.34
N ALA A 310 -16.97 36.09 -23.64
CA ALA A 310 -15.76 36.51 -24.35
C ALA A 310 -15.10 37.71 -23.64
N PRO A 311 -13.77 37.89 -23.76
CA PRO A 311 -13.07 39.01 -23.13
C PRO A 311 -13.78 40.35 -23.38
N LYS A 312 -13.84 41.21 -22.36
CA LYS A 312 -14.50 42.53 -22.36
C LYS A 312 -16.05 42.50 -22.34
N ASN A 313 -16.67 41.32 -22.31
CA ASN A 313 -18.10 41.18 -22.03
C ASN A 313 -18.32 40.72 -20.59
N ALA A 314 -19.51 40.98 -20.06
CA ALA A 314 -19.93 40.50 -18.75
C ALA A 314 -21.29 39.82 -18.85
N CYS A 315 -21.59 38.96 -17.88
CA CYS A 315 -22.86 38.28 -17.80
C CYS A 315 -23.91 39.18 -17.20
N VAL A 316 -24.91 39.55 -18.00
CA VAL A 316 -25.99 40.41 -17.54
C VAL A 316 -27.34 39.81 -17.90
N SER A 317 -28.09 39.42 -16.86
CA SER A 317 -29.39 38.74 -17.01
C SER A 317 -29.28 37.44 -17.82
N GLY A 318 -28.21 36.68 -17.63
CA GLY A 318 -27.98 35.38 -18.29
C GLY A 318 -27.56 35.47 -19.76
N GLN A 319 -27.16 36.65 -20.23
CA GLN A 319 -26.65 36.87 -21.58
C GLN A 319 -25.32 37.63 -21.53
N CYS A 320 -24.35 37.18 -22.33
CA CYS A 320 -23.09 37.88 -22.52
C CYS A 320 -23.33 39.13 -23.37
N ARG A 321 -22.97 40.29 -22.81
CA ARG A 321 -23.02 41.55 -23.54
C ARG A 321 -21.88 42.46 -23.08
N PHE A 322 -21.60 43.47 -23.89
CA PHE A 322 -20.66 44.49 -23.49
C PHE A 322 -21.19 45.24 -22.27
N PHE A 323 -20.51 45.05 -21.14
CA PHE A 323 -20.80 45.68 -19.86
C PHE A 323 -19.53 45.60 -19.00
N CYS A 324 -19.03 46.74 -18.53
CA CYS A 324 -17.80 46.76 -17.76
C CYS A 324 -18.06 46.64 -16.25
N ARG A 325 -17.27 45.82 -15.55
CA ARG A 325 -17.26 45.75 -14.07
C ARG A 325 -16.18 46.64 -13.44
N ASN A 326 -15.10 46.82 -14.17
CA ASN A 326 -13.95 47.63 -13.82
C ASN A 326 -13.24 48.04 -15.13
N ASN A 327 -12.16 48.81 -15.02
CA ASN A 327 -11.46 49.33 -16.19
C ASN A 327 -10.91 48.22 -17.10
N ASP A 328 -10.58 47.02 -16.59
CA ASP A 328 -10.06 45.93 -17.40
C ASP A 328 -11.08 45.34 -18.40
N PHE A 329 -12.36 45.66 -18.26
CA PHE A 329 -13.39 45.28 -19.24
C PHE A 329 -13.49 46.28 -20.41
N CYS A 330 -12.79 47.41 -20.32
CA CYS A 330 -12.86 48.44 -21.35
C CYS A 330 -11.81 48.27 -22.44
N PRO A 331 -12.02 48.87 -23.63
CA PRO A 331 -10.94 49.15 -24.55
C PRO A 331 -9.81 49.90 -23.86
N VAL A 332 -8.58 49.71 -24.36
CA VAL A 332 -7.39 50.41 -23.86
C VAL A 332 -7.63 51.92 -23.79
N ASN A 333 -7.09 52.59 -22.77
CA ASN A 333 -7.26 54.03 -22.49
C ASN A 333 -8.68 54.48 -22.10
N GLN A 334 -9.60 53.57 -21.78
CA GLN A 334 -10.93 53.91 -21.30
C GLN A 334 -11.14 53.51 -19.83
N PHE A 335 -12.09 54.18 -19.20
CA PHE A 335 -12.55 53.93 -17.84
C PHE A 335 -13.93 53.31 -17.86
N CYS A 336 -14.17 52.41 -16.91
CA CYS A 336 -15.49 51.88 -16.66
C CYS A 336 -16.27 52.83 -15.76
N ASP A 337 -17.47 53.21 -16.19
CA ASP A 337 -18.52 53.63 -15.27
C ASP A 337 -19.25 52.38 -14.78
N THR A 338 -18.94 51.95 -13.56
CA THR A 338 -19.49 50.71 -12.97
C THR A 338 -20.99 50.78 -12.70
N THR A 339 -21.59 51.97 -12.71
CA THR A 339 -23.04 52.15 -12.51
C THR A 339 -23.80 51.88 -13.81
N SER A 340 -23.32 52.44 -14.93
CA SER A 340 -23.93 52.23 -16.25
C SER A 340 -23.38 51.00 -16.98
N GLY A 341 -22.22 50.50 -16.57
CA GLY A 341 -21.44 49.46 -17.24
C GLY A 341 -20.88 49.90 -18.59
N THR A 342 -20.71 51.21 -18.81
CA THR A 342 -20.21 51.75 -20.07
C THR A 342 -18.75 52.19 -19.97
N CYS A 343 -18.02 52.04 -21.08
CA CYS A 343 -16.64 52.47 -21.18
C CYS A 343 -16.54 53.83 -21.86
N ALA A 344 -15.79 54.74 -21.25
CA ALA A 344 -15.57 56.07 -21.80
C ALA A 344 -14.14 56.55 -21.51
N ALA A 345 -13.57 57.33 -22.44
CA ALA A 345 -12.37 58.09 -22.15
C ALA A 345 -12.70 59.21 -21.16
N ARG A 346 -11.78 59.52 -20.23
CA ARG A 346 -11.92 60.68 -19.34
C ARG A 346 -11.23 61.89 -19.98
N PRO A 347 -11.91 63.04 -20.12
CA PRO A 347 -11.29 64.25 -20.66
C PRO A 347 -10.06 64.67 -19.86
N GLY A 348 -8.99 65.07 -20.56
CA GLY A 348 -7.75 65.56 -19.94
C GLY A 348 -6.74 64.47 -19.54
N ARG A 349 -7.09 63.18 -19.69
CA ARG A 349 -6.12 62.09 -19.55
C ARG A 349 -5.15 62.09 -20.72
N ARG A 350 -3.86 62.00 -20.43
CA ARG A 350 -2.76 61.97 -21.40
C ARG A 350 -1.84 60.77 -21.20
N ASP A 351 -2.35 59.72 -20.57
CA ASP A 351 -1.60 58.48 -20.36
C ASP A 351 -1.06 57.96 -21.70
N CYS A 352 0.22 57.57 -21.73
CA CYS A 352 0.95 57.13 -22.92
C CYS A 352 1.18 58.16 -24.04
N MET A 353 0.92 59.44 -23.81
CA MET A 353 1.39 60.48 -24.73
C MET A 353 2.91 60.60 -24.66
N THR A 354 3.59 60.72 -25.80
CA THR A 354 5.04 60.97 -25.82
C THR A 354 5.38 62.29 -25.14
N CYS A 355 6.45 62.33 -24.37
CA CYS A 355 6.93 63.52 -23.68
C CYS A 355 8.45 63.62 -23.69
N SER A 356 8.97 64.81 -23.38
CA SER A 356 10.41 65.03 -23.22
C SER A 356 10.73 65.84 -21.97
N THR A 357 9.82 66.73 -21.55
CA THR A 357 10.05 67.65 -20.42
C THR A 357 9.05 67.48 -19.29
N GLY A 358 7.97 66.70 -19.49
CA GLY A 358 6.88 66.50 -18.54
C GLY A 358 5.79 67.55 -18.60
N LEU A 359 6.07 68.73 -19.18
CA LEU A 359 5.08 69.77 -19.41
C LEU A 359 3.97 69.33 -20.37
N GLU A 360 4.28 68.38 -21.26
CA GLU A 360 3.33 67.81 -22.23
C GLU A 360 2.23 67.00 -21.54
N CYS A 361 2.55 66.41 -20.38
CA CYS A 361 1.67 65.53 -19.62
C CYS A 361 0.60 66.30 -18.83
N GLY A 362 0.90 67.54 -18.42
CA GLY A 362 0.02 68.39 -17.63
C GLY A 362 0.16 68.22 -16.12
N ASN A 363 -0.88 68.65 -15.40
CA ASN A 363 -0.89 68.61 -13.94
C ASN A 363 -1.08 67.18 -13.43
N ALA A 364 -0.43 66.84 -12.31
CA ALA A 364 -0.47 65.51 -11.68
C ALA A 364 -0.08 64.38 -12.65
N ALA A 365 0.93 64.64 -13.47
CA ALA A 365 1.45 63.68 -14.43
C ALA A 365 2.96 63.84 -14.56
N SER A 366 3.60 62.77 -15.00
CA SER A 366 5.05 62.65 -15.05
C SER A 366 5.49 62.12 -16.40
N CYS A 367 6.60 62.64 -16.92
CA CYS A 367 7.27 62.03 -18.06
C CYS A 367 8.11 60.86 -17.55
N LEU A 368 7.68 59.64 -17.84
CA LEU A 368 8.25 58.39 -17.38
C LEU A 368 8.99 57.71 -18.54
N THR A 369 9.98 56.89 -18.23
CA THR A 369 10.66 56.03 -19.19
C THR A 369 10.57 54.59 -18.69
N PHE A 370 10.47 53.63 -19.61
CA PHE A 370 10.49 52.22 -19.25
C PHE A 370 11.86 51.81 -18.71
N VAL A 371 11.87 50.89 -17.75
CA VAL A 371 13.10 50.31 -17.18
C VAL A 371 13.44 48.96 -17.85
N THR A 372 12.61 48.53 -18.82
CA THR A 372 12.74 47.28 -19.56
C THR A 372 13.49 47.45 -20.88
N GLU A 373 14.17 46.39 -21.31
CA GLU A 373 14.99 46.32 -22.52
C GLU A 373 14.26 46.79 -23.80
N GLY A 374 14.94 47.56 -24.65
CA GLY A 374 14.46 47.90 -25.99
C GLY A 374 13.40 49.01 -26.11
N GLN A 375 13.11 49.76 -25.05
CA GLN A 375 12.18 50.90 -25.08
C GLN A 375 12.84 52.19 -24.55
N THR A 376 13.11 53.14 -25.44
CA THR A 376 13.77 54.43 -25.09
C THR A 376 12.81 55.62 -25.08
N GLN A 377 11.55 55.42 -25.47
CA GLN A 377 10.59 56.52 -25.58
C GLN A 377 9.97 56.84 -24.22
N SER A 378 10.06 58.11 -23.81
CA SER A 378 9.36 58.58 -22.63
C SER A 378 7.88 58.83 -22.90
N PHE A 379 7.05 58.55 -21.90
CA PHE A 379 5.61 58.62 -21.97
C PHE A 379 5.02 59.31 -20.74
N CYS A 380 3.86 59.92 -20.91
CA CYS A 380 3.11 60.53 -19.82
C CYS A 380 2.40 59.45 -19.00
N GLY A 381 2.68 59.38 -17.70
CA GLY A 381 1.89 58.63 -16.72
C GLY A 381 1.25 59.58 -15.73
N LEU A 382 -0.07 59.55 -15.59
CA LEU A 382 -0.77 60.36 -14.59
C LEU A 382 -0.60 59.73 -13.20
N ASP A 383 -0.50 60.56 -12.18
CA ASP A 383 -0.37 60.09 -10.80
C ASP A 383 -1.64 59.34 -10.37
N CYS A 384 -1.44 58.24 -9.66
CA CYS A 384 -2.50 57.33 -9.23
C CYS A 384 -2.27 56.93 -7.78
N GLN A 385 -3.29 56.38 -7.12
CA GLN A 385 -3.18 55.76 -5.80
C GLN A 385 -3.41 54.25 -5.92
N GLU A 386 -4.39 53.85 -6.72
CA GLU A 386 -4.77 52.46 -6.98
C GLU A 386 -5.01 52.21 -8.47
N ASP A 387 -5.10 50.94 -8.87
CA ASP A 387 -5.26 50.57 -10.29
C ASP A 387 -6.56 51.09 -10.90
N ALA A 388 -7.60 51.31 -10.08
CA ALA A 388 -8.86 51.89 -10.52
C ALA A 388 -8.73 53.36 -11.00
N ASP A 389 -7.67 54.06 -10.60
CA ASP A 389 -7.35 55.42 -11.09
C ASP A 389 -6.79 55.40 -12.51
N CYS A 390 -6.34 54.24 -12.99
CA CYS A 390 -5.70 54.06 -14.29
C CYS A 390 -6.67 53.47 -15.33
N PRO A 391 -6.57 53.87 -16.61
CA PRO A 391 -7.47 53.35 -17.64
C PRO A 391 -7.13 51.90 -17.96
N SER A 392 -8.02 51.22 -18.69
CA SER A 392 -7.77 49.84 -19.15
C SER A 392 -6.41 49.72 -19.82
N GLY A 393 -5.68 48.67 -19.46
CA GLY A 393 -4.34 48.37 -20.01
C GLY A 393 -3.20 49.05 -19.24
N PHE A 394 -3.49 49.76 -18.15
CA PHE A 394 -2.52 50.40 -17.28
C PHE A 394 -2.71 49.91 -15.84
N ASP A 395 -1.62 49.81 -15.10
CA ASP A 395 -1.60 49.60 -13.66
C ASP A 395 -1.02 50.82 -12.96
N CYS A 396 -1.39 50.99 -11.68
CA CYS A 396 -0.81 52.01 -10.84
C CYS A 396 0.55 51.52 -10.33
N GLY A 397 1.59 51.82 -11.10
CA GLY A 397 2.96 51.38 -10.85
C GLY A 397 3.75 52.35 -9.98
N GLY A 398 4.67 51.82 -9.18
CA GLY A 398 5.63 52.62 -8.44
C GLY A 398 6.66 53.28 -9.38
N VAL A 399 6.87 54.58 -9.21
CA VAL A 399 7.87 55.36 -9.95
C VAL A 399 9.14 55.46 -9.13
N ILE A 400 10.22 54.96 -9.70
CA ILE A 400 11.57 55.04 -9.16
C ILE A 400 12.36 56.12 -9.92
N PHE A 401 13.37 56.69 -9.27
CA PHE A 401 14.28 57.65 -9.89
C PHE A 401 15.56 56.96 -10.35
N GLY A 402 15.98 57.24 -11.58
CA GLY A 402 17.34 56.97 -12.02
C GLY A 402 18.33 57.94 -11.37
N CYS A 403 19.60 57.55 -11.29
CA CYS A 403 20.67 58.38 -10.73
C CYS A 403 21.96 58.26 -11.54
N GLY A 404 22.92 59.16 -11.33
CA GLY A 404 24.22 59.11 -12.02
C GLY A 404 25.24 58.26 -11.27
N GLY A 405 26.17 57.63 -12.01
CA GLY A 405 27.33 56.95 -11.42
C GLY A 405 28.12 57.90 -10.53
N GLY A 406 28.11 57.66 -9.21
CA GLY A 406 28.75 58.51 -8.20
C GLY A 406 27.88 58.94 -7.02
N GLY A 407 26.60 58.53 -6.96
CA GLY A 407 25.73 58.79 -5.80
C GLY A 407 24.99 60.13 -5.82
N ALA A 408 25.29 61.01 -6.77
CA ALA A 408 24.58 62.27 -6.96
C ALA A 408 23.32 62.05 -7.81
N GLY A 409 22.17 62.53 -7.33
CA GLY A 409 20.93 62.61 -8.10
C GLY A 409 19.68 61.98 -7.48
N CYS A 410 19.80 61.26 -6.36
CA CYS A 410 18.62 60.71 -5.69
C CYS A 410 17.87 61.77 -4.88
N PRO A 411 16.56 61.98 -5.11
CA PRO A 411 15.74 62.85 -4.26
C PRO A 411 15.63 62.32 -2.83
N ALA A 412 15.30 63.21 -1.90
CA ALA A 412 15.03 62.81 -0.51
C ALA A 412 13.86 61.81 -0.47
N PRO A 413 14.02 60.62 0.16
CA PRO A 413 12.95 59.62 0.24
C PRO A 413 11.71 60.18 0.95
N PRO A 414 10.50 59.84 0.50
CA PRO A 414 9.25 60.29 1.14
C PRO A 414 9.17 59.91 2.63
N ASN A 415 9.79 58.80 3.01
CA ASN A 415 9.78 58.27 4.38
C ASN A 415 10.93 58.79 5.27
N GLY A 416 11.69 59.80 4.83
CA GLY A 416 12.74 60.43 5.64
C GLY A 416 14.02 59.61 5.83
N GLY A 417 14.28 58.60 4.98
CA GLY A 417 15.49 57.77 5.01
C GLY A 417 16.64 58.30 4.13
N THR A 418 17.72 57.52 4.02
CA THR A 418 18.82 57.80 3.08
C THR A 418 18.62 57.05 1.77
N ALA A 419 18.71 57.75 0.63
CA ALA A 419 18.74 57.14 -0.69
C ALA A 419 20.18 56.94 -1.17
N THR A 420 20.47 55.77 -1.73
CA THR A 420 21.76 55.43 -2.35
C THR A 420 21.57 55.10 -3.82
N CYS A 421 22.47 55.58 -4.68
CA CYS A 421 22.46 55.23 -6.09
C CYS A 421 23.07 53.83 -6.29
N GLN A 422 22.28 52.90 -6.80
CA GLN A 422 22.67 51.51 -6.99
C GLN A 422 22.71 51.15 -8.48
N ALA A 423 23.78 50.46 -8.89
CA ALA A 423 23.95 49.97 -10.25
C ALA A 423 23.22 48.64 -10.45
N PHE A 424 22.65 48.45 -11.64
CA PHE A 424 22.13 47.17 -12.13
C PHE A 424 22.51 46.98 -13.58
N THR A 425 22.65 45.73 -14.01
CA THR A 425 22.94 45.38 -15.39
C THR A 425 21.65 44.89 -16.04
N VAL A 426 21.29 45.47 -17.18
CA VAL A 426 20.22 44.95 -18.03
C VAL A 426 20.88 44.05 -19.07
N GLU A 427 20.39 42.82 -19.24
CA GLU A 427 20.90 41.94 -20.28
C GLU A 427 20.74 42.63 -21.65
N ASN A 428 21.79 42.57 -22.48
CA ASN A 428 21.89 43.18 -23.81
C ASN A 428 21.90 44.73 -23.90
N GLU A 429 22.02 45.46 -22.79
CA GLU A 429 22.28 46.91 -22.80
C GLU A 429 23.77 47.21 -22.51
N ASP A 430 24.33 48.25 -23.14
CA ASP A 430 25.74 48.62 -22.96
C ASP A 430 25.94 49.44 -21.67
N GLY A 431 26.59 48.84 -20.68
CA GLY A 431 26.95 49.47 -19.42
C GLY A 431 25.90 49.36 -18.29
N PRO A 432 26.31 49.65 -17.04
CA PRO A 432 25.41 49.60 -15.89
C PRO A 432 24.39 50.74 -15.93
N GLN A 433 23.13 50.40 -15.66
CA GLN A 433 22.06 51.34 -15.36
C GLN A 433 22.03 51.62 -13.86
N PHE A 434 21.40 52.71 -13.44
CA PHE A 434 21.45 53.16 -12.04
C PHE A 434 20.09 53.63 -11.54
N PHE A 435 19.70 53.21 -10.33
CA PHE A 435 18.45 53.62 -9.68
C PHE A 435 18.65 53.98 -8.20
N CYS A 436 17.72 54.75 -7.66
CA CYS A 436 17.70 55.13 -6.26
C CYS A 436 17.13 54.02 -5.37
N SER A 437 17.94 53.55 -4.44
CA SER A 437 17.65 52.46 -3.51
C SER A 437 17.65 52.95 -2.06
N GLY A 438 16.90 52.27 -1.20
CA GLY A 438 16.95 52.45 0.24
C GLY A 438 18.16 51.77 0.86
N ALA A 439 18.33 51.92 2.18
CA ALA A 439 19.44 51.29 2.91
C ALA A 439 19.47 49.75 2.81
N ASN A 440 18.35 49.12 2.45
CA ASN A 440 18.21 47.68 2.21
C ASN A 440 18.53 47.26 0.76
N GLY A 441 18.92 48.19 -0.11
CA GLY A 441 19.20 47.94 -1.53
C GLY A 441 17.96 47.71 -2.40
N LEU A 442 16.75 47.92 -1.87
CA LEU A 442 15.51 47.85 -2.66
C LEU A 442 15.19 49.21 -3.29
N PRO A 443 14.57 49.24 -4.48
CA PRO A 443 14.16 50.49 -5.11
C PRO A 443 13.22 51.30 -4.21
N ILE A 444 13.43 52.62 -4.16
CA ILE A 444 12.53 53.52 -3.44
C ILE A 444 11.42 53.96 -4.38
N GLU A 445 10.18 53.65 -4.03
CA GLU A 445 8.99 54.22 -4.67
C GLU A 445 8.78 55.64 -4.16
N TYR A 446 8.87 56.62 -5.04
CA TYR A 446 8.71 58.03 -4.68
C TYR A 446 7.29 58.54 -4.89
N LYS A 447 6.59 57.96 -5.87
CA LYS A 447 5.19 58.22 -6.20
C LYS A 447 4.67 57.05 -7.02
N ARG A 448 3.37 57.07 -7.32
CA ARG A 448 2.75 56.11 -8.22
C ARG A 448 2.14 56.82 -9.41
N SER A 449 2.27 56.21 -10.58
CA SER A 449 1.70 56.74 -11.81
C SER A 449 1.22 55.60 -12.70
N CYS A 450 0.23 55.87 -13.53
CA CYS A 450 -0.32 54.91 -14.47
C CYS A 450 0.72 54.53 -15.52
N ALA A 451 1.04 53.24 -15.58
CA ALA A 451 2.02 52.66 -16.50
C ALA A 451 1.39 51.47 -17.26
N PRO A 452 1.71 51.27 -18.56
CA PRO A 452 1.15 50.16 -19.32
C PRO A 452 1.51 48.78 -18.77
N LYS A 453 0.51 47.90 -18.68
CA LYS A 453 0.67 46.47 -18.29
C LYS A 453 1.67 45.73 -19.18
N SER A 454 1.70 46.08 -20.47
CA SER A 454 2.55 45.44 -21.49
C SER A 454 4.01 45.91 -21.47
N GLY A 455 4.40 46.84 -20.59
CA GLY A 455 5.75 47.45 -20.61
C GLY A 455 6.02 48.31 -21.84
N SER A 456 4.99 48.66 -22.59
CA SER A 456 5.06 49.50 -23.79
C SER A 456 3.75 50.24 -23.94
N CYS A 457 3.80 51.46 -24.47
CA CYS A 457 2.57 52.18 -24.73
C CYS A 457 1.75 51.43 -25.77
N PRO A 458 0.53 50.98 -25.42
CA PRO A 458 -0.32 50.30 -26.38
C PRO A 458 -0.53 51.25 -27.55
N ALA A 459 -0.34 50.75 -28.77
CA ALA A 459 -0.63 51.50 -29.98
C ALA A 459 -2.05 52.03 -29.82
N SER A 460 -2.16 53.34 -29.61
CA SER A 460 -3.45 53.97 -29.51
C SER A 460 -4.12 53.63 -30.84
N ALA A 461 -5.27 52.97 -30.82
CA ALA A 461 -6.23 53.25 -31.87
C ALA A 461 -6.34 54.78 -31.85
N ALA A 462 -5.82 55.43 -32.89
CA ALA A 462 -5.92 56.86 -33.03
C ALA A 462 -7.39 57.25 -32.81
N PRO A 463 -7.66 58.41 -32.17
CA PRO A 463 -9.03 58.88 -31.98
C PRO A 463 -9.85 58.82 -33.27
#